data_AF-A0A5E9AVJ6-F1
#
_entry.id   AF-A0A5E9AVJ6-F1
#
_cell.length_a   1.000
_cell.length_b   1.000
_cell.length_c   1.000
_cell.angle_alpha   90.00
_cell.angle_beta   90.00
_cell.angle_gamma   90.00
#
_symmetry.space_group_name_H-M   'P 1'
#
loop_
_entity.id
_entity.type
_entity.pdbx_description
1 polymer ?
#
loop_
_entity_poly.entity_id
_entity_poly.type
_entity_poly.pdbx_seq_one_letter_code
_entity_poly.pdbx_strand_id
1 'polypeptide(L)'
;MQLKKLASFLVVLAGLFAASLFSASGPAVAADKENTMIITLKDGDVTIALRPDLAPKHVAQIKKLVRDGAYDNVAFHRVIDGFMAQTGDVKFG
;
A
#
# COMPACT_ATOMS: atom_id res chain seq x y z
N MET A 1 -8.13 -49.17 -26.55
CA MET A 1 -8.86 -47.88 -26.63
C MET A 1 -8.94 -47.13 -25.30
N GLN A 2 -8.96 -47.81 -24.14
CA GLN A 2 -9.08 -47.19 -22.81
C GLN A 2 -7.81 -46.47 -22.30
N LEU A 3 -6.61 -46.98 -22.64
CA LEU A 3 -5.35 -46.43 -22.13
C LEU A 3 -4.98 -45.04 -22.70
N LYS A 4 -5.37 -44.77 -23.96
CA LYS A 4 -5.16 -43.45 -24.59
C LYS A 4 -6.05 -42.36 -23.96
N LYS A 5 -7.26 -42.71 -23.51
CA LYS A 5 -8.19 -41.79 -22.83
C LYS A 5 -7.70 -41.38 -21.44
N LEU A 6 -7.04 -42.30 -20.72
CA LEU A 6 -6.49 -42.03 -19.39
C LEU A 6 -5.26 -41.09 -19.44
N ALA A 7 -4.40 -41.27 -20.45
CA ALA A 7 -3.28 -40.37 -20.70
C ALA A 7 -3.75 -38.96 -21.11
N SER A 8 -4.78 -38.85 -21.95
CA SER A 8 -5.38 -37.55 -22.29
C SER A 8 -6.03 -36.87 -21.08
N PHE A 9 -6.61 -37.63 -20.14
CA PHE A 9 -7.21 -37.07 -18.92
C PHE A 9 -6.14 -36.54 -17.95
N LEU A 10 -5.01 -37.22 -17.82
CA LEU A 10 -3.85 -36.75 -17.04
C LEU A 10 -3.20 -35.50 -17.63
N VAL A 11 -3.13 -35.39 -18.96
CA VAL A 11 -2.61 -34.18 -19.64
C VAL A 11 -3.55 -32.98 -19.44
N VAL A 12 -4.88 -33.20 -19.47
CA VAL A 12 -5.86 -32.14 -19.18
C VAL A 12 -5.79 -31.70 -17.71
N LEU A 13 -5.64 -32.64 -16.78
CA LEU A 13 -5.51 -32.33 -15.35
C LEU A 13 -4.22 -31.56 -15.03
N ALA A 14 -3.10 -31.93 -15.66
CA ALA A 14 -1.85 -31.19 -15.54
C ALA A 14 -1.92 -29.78 -16.18
N GLY A 15 -2.64 -29.65 -17.31
CA GLY A 15 -2.90 -28.37 -17.96
C GLY A 15 -3.77 -27.43 -17.12
N LEU A 16 -4.80 -27.96 -16.44
CA LEU A 16 -5.62 -27.17 -15.53
C LEU A 16 -4.85 -26.74 -14.26
N PHE A 17 -3.95 -27.58 -13.74
CA PHE A 17 -3.15 -27.24 -12.56
C PHE A 17 -2.10 -26.15 -12.85
N ALA A 18 -1.55 -26.12 -14.07
CA ALA A 18 -0.65 -25.05 -14.51
C ALA A 18 -1.37 -23.70 -14.68
N ALA A 19 -2.64 -23.70 -15.09
CA ALA A 19 -3.43 -22.48 -15.23
C ALA A 19 -3.79 -21.83 -13.88
N SER A 20 -3.90 -22.60 -12.79
CA SER A 20 -4.17 -22.08 -11.45
C SER A 20 -2.97 -21.44 -10.74
N LEU A 21 -1.74 -21.59 -11.28
CA LEU A 21 -0.53 -20.95 -10.74
C LEU A 21 -0.24 -19.59 -11.38
N PHE A 22 -0.98 -19.23 -12.44
CA PHE A 22 -0.97 -17.88 -13.01
C PHE A 22 -1.91 -16.97 -12.20
N SER A 23 -1.76 -16.97 -10.87
CA SER A 23 -2.34 -15.93 -10.03
C SER A 23 -1.78 -14.59 -10.50
N ALA A 24 -2.69 -13.69 -10.86
CA ALA A 24 -2.42 -12.37 -11.37
C ALA A 24 -1.58 -11.56 -10.37
N SER A 25 -0.25 -11.61 -10.51
CA SER A 25 0.64 -10.57 -10.03
C SER A 25 0.37 -9.32 -10.87
N GLY A 26 -0.62 -8.52 -10.45
CA GLY A 26 -0.81 -7.18 -10.98
C GLY A 26 0.50 -6.38 -10.86
N PRO A 27 0.73 -5.40 -11.74
CA PRO A 27 1.97 -4.62 -11.70
C PRO A 27 2.13 -4.02 -10.30
N ALA A 28 3.14 -4.48 -9.57
CA ALA A 28 3.59 -3.85 -8.35
C ALA A 28 4.09 -2.46 -8.75
N VAL A 29 3.26 -1.44 -8.53
CA VAL A 29 3.66 -0.05 -8.76
C VAL A 29 4.74 0.22 -7.73
N ALA A 30 6.00 0.25 -8.17
CA ALA A 30 7.12 0.56 -7.31
C ALA A 30 6.83 1.92 -6.64
N ALA A 31 6.90 1.96 -5.31
CA ALA A 31 6.63 3.17 -4.56
C ALA A 31 7.63 4.26 -4.99
N ASP A 32 7.12 5.32 -5.62
CA ASP A 32 7.93 6.49 -5.93
C ASP A 32 8.40 7.11 -4.62
N LYS A 33 9.72 7.13 -4.41
CA LYS A 33 10.34 7.65 -3.19
C LYS A 33 9.96 9.11 -2.93
N GLU A 34 9.80 9.91 -3.98
CA GLU A 34 9.42 11.31 -3.86
C GLU A 34 7.95 11.48 -3.47
N ASN A 35 7.11 10.48 -3.71
CA ASN A 35 5.71 10.45 -3.33
C ASN A 35 5.41 9.40 -2.26
N THR A 36 6.40 9.05 -1.43
CA THR A 36 6.24 8.16 -0.29
C THR A 36 6.64 8.90 0.98
N MET A 37 5.75 8.91 1.97
CA MET A 37 5.98 9.49 3.29
C MET A 37 5.97 8.38 4.33
N ILE A 38 6.88 8.44 5.30
CA ILE A 38 6.94 7.51 6.42
C ILE A 38 6.66 8.29 7.70
N ILE A 39 5.68 7.83 8.47
CA ILE A 39 5.44 8.30 9.83
C ILE A 39 6.00 7.26 10.78
N THR A 40 7.06 7.61 11.51
CA THR A 40 7.64 6.73 12.53
C THR A 40 6.92 6.92 13.85
N LEU A 41 6.29 5.85 14.34
CA LEU A 41 5.63 5.79 15.64
C LEU A 41 6.41 4.86 16.58
N LYS A 42 6.14 4.95 17.88
CA LYS A 42 6.73 4.05 18.89
C LYS A 42 6.45 2.56 18.61
N ASP A 43 5.30 2.29 17.98
CA ASP A 43 4.80 0.93 17.73
C ASP A 43 5.10 0.46 16.29
N GLY A 44 5.76 1.28 15.47
CA GLY A 44 6.17 0.94 14.11
C GLY A 44 6.01 2.07 13.10
N ASP A 45 6.46 1.80 11.88
CA ASP A 45 6.40 2.75 10.76
C ASP A 45 5.10 2.61 9.98
N VAL A 46 4.48 3.76 9.68
CA VAL A 46 3.34 3.86 8.76
C VAL A 46 3.83 4.44 7.43
N THR A 47 3.80 3.63 6.38
CA THR A 47 4.17 4.06 5.03
C THR A 47 2.94 4.54 4.26
N ILE A 48 2.99 5.77 3.74
CA ILE A 48 1.89 6.45 3.06
C ILE A 48 2.34 6.79 1.63
N ALA A 49 1.60 6.29 0.64
CA ALA A 49 1.74 6.71 -0.75
C ALA A 49 0.92 7.97 -1.02
N LEU A 50 1.58 9.02 -1.50
CA LEU A 50 0.98 10.29 -1.87
C LEU A 50 0.46 10.23 -3.31
N ARG A 51 -0.69 10.87 -3.55
CA ARG A 51 -1.38 10.87 -4.87
C ARG A 51 -1.43 12.27 -5.48
N PRO A 52 -0.30 12.77 -6.04
CA PRO A 52 -0.26 14.10 -6.64
C PRO A 52 -1.14 14.21 -7.89
N ASP A 53 -1.51 13.09 -8.50
CA ASP A 53 -2.44 12.99 -9.61
C ASP A 53 -3.89 13.33 -9.20
N LEU A 54 -4.27 13.08 -7.94
CA LEU A 54 -5.60 13.40 -7.42
C LEU A 54 -5.62 14.74 -6.66
N ALA A 55 -4.59 15.01 -5.86
CA ALA A 55 -4.54 16.16 -4.96
C ALA A 55 -3.18 16.88 -4.98
N PRO A 56 -2.75 17.46 -6.12
CA PRO A 56 -1.40 17.98 -6.29
C PRO A 56 -1.02 19.06 -5.28
N LYS A 57 -1.96 19.97 -4.97
CA LYS A 57 -1.73 21.06 -4.00
C LYS A 57 -1.55 20.55 -2.57
N HIS A 58 -2.33 19.54 -2.17
CA HIS A 58 -2.21 18.95 -0.83
C HIS A 58 -0.89 18.19 -0.69
N VAL A 59 -0.52 17.41 -1.71
CA VAL A 59 0.76 16.70 -1.73
C VAL A 59 1.94 17.67 -1.63
N ALA A 60 1.92 18.78 -2.38
CA ALA A 60 2.95 19.79 -2.30
C ALA A 60 3.07 20.39 -0.88
N GLN A 61 1.94 20.70 -0.24
CA GLN A 61 1.92 21.24 1.12
C GLN A 61 2.41 20.24 2.17
N ILE A 62 1.97 18.98 2.11
CA ILE A 62 2.43 17.91 3.00
C ILE A 62 3.95 17.76 2.89
N LYS A 63 4.47 17.65 1.67
CA LYS A 63 5.92 17.53 1.44
C LYS A 63 6.70 18.70 2.02
N LYS A 64 6.18 19.92 1.87
CA LYS A 64 6.81 21.11 2.46
C LYS A 64 6.89 20.97 3.98
N LEU A 65 5.76 20.72 4.64
CA LEU A 65 5.70 20.62 6.11
C LEU A 65 6.56 19.48 6.67
N VAL A 66 6.61 18.34 5.99
CA VAL A 66 7.48 17.20 6.35
C VAL A 66 8.95 17.59 6.25
N ARG A 67 9.38 18.23 5.16
CA ARG A 67 10.77 18.66 4.97
C ARG A 67 11.19 19.75 5.96
N ASP A 68 10.24 20.57 6.38
CA ASP A 68 10.44 21.59 7.41
C ASP A 68 10.46 20.99 8.84
N GLY A 69 10.24 19.68 9.01
CA GLY A 69 10.19 19.01 10.31
C GLY A 69 8.95 19.35 11.14
N ALA A 70 7.92 19.94 10.54
CA ALA A 70 6.78 20.50 11.26
C ALA A 70 5.92 19.44 11.97
N TYR A 71 6.00 18.18 11.54
CA TYR A 71 5.26 17.06 12.14
C TYR A 71 6.07 16.26 13.16
N ASP A 72 7.34 16.62 13.39
CA ASP A 72 8.18 15.91 14.34
C ASP A 72 7.66 16.13 15.77
N ASN A 73 7.48 15.02 16.49
CA ASN A 73 6.94 15.00 17.87
C ASN A 73 5.50 15.55 18.00
N VAL A 74 4.72 15.64 16.92
CA VAL A 74 3.31 16.04 16.98
C VAL A 74 2.43 14.85 17.36
N ALA A 75 1.56 15.04 18.36
CA ALA A 75 0.71 13.97 18.86
C ALA A 75 -0.56 13.73 18.02
N PHE A 76 -1.09 12.52 18.09
CA PHE A 76 -2.45 12.20 17.65
C PHE A 76 -3.44 12.64 18.72
N HIS A 77 -3.92 13.89 18.64
CA HIS A 77 -4.81 14.47 19.64
C HIS A 77 -6.25 13.93 19.58
N ARG A 78 -6.63 13.25 18.49
CA ARG A 78 -7.97 12.68 18.35
C ARG A 78 -7.93 11.31 17.70
N VAL A 79 -8.27 10.28 18.47
CA VAL A 79 -8.33 8.87 18.03
C VAL A 79 -9.69 8.30 18.39
N ILE A 80 -10.42 7.80 17.40
CA ILE A 80 -11.72 7.16 17.57
C ILE A 80 -11.64 5.75 17.00
N ASP A 81 -11.86 4.76 17.86
CA ASP A 81 -11.82 3.35 17.48
C ASP A 81 -12.85 3.02 16.39
N GLY A 82 -12.44 2.18 15.44
CA GLY A 82 -13.24 1.84 14.26
C GLY A 82 -13.48 2.99 13.26
N PHE A 83 -12.88 4.17 13.45
CA PHE A 83 -13.07 5.31 12.56
C PHE A 83 -11.76 5.89 12.04
N MET A 84 -11.04 6.68 12.83
CA MET A 84 -9.81 7.35 12.38
C MET A 84 -8.96 7.89 13.53
N ALA A 85 -7.70 8.15 13.22
CA ALA A 85 -6.75 8.88 14.04
C ALA A 85 -6.32 10.17 13.33
N GLN A 86 -6.42 11.29 14.03
CA GLN A 86 -6.12 12.63 13.53
C GLN A 86 -4.89 13.19 14.24
N THR A 87 -3.96 13.73 13.44
CA THR A 87 -2.72 14.38 13.86
C THR A 87 -2.49 15.63 13.01
N GLY A 88 -1.36 16.32 13.23
CA GLY A 88 -0.91 17.44 12.40
C GLY A 88 -1.28 18.82 12.90
N ASP A 89 -1.77 18.93 14.15
CA ASP A 89 -1.86 20.22 14.84
C ASP A 89 -0.49 20.58 15.40
N VAL A 90 0.27 21.37 14.63
CA VAL A 90 1.65 21.76 14.97
C VAL A 90 1.74 22.80 16.09
N LYS A 91 0.61 23.41 16.50
CA LYS A 91 0.59 24.53 17.44
C LYS A 91 -0.02 24.16 18.79
N PHE A 92 -1.03 23.29 18.78
CA PHE A 92 -1.77 22.92 19.98
C PHE A 92 -1.89 21.40 20.18
N GLY A 93 -1.32 20.60 19.28
CA GLY A 93 -1.31 19.14 19.34
C GLY A 93 -0.28 18.56 20.30
#